data_AF-A0A4D7HC55-F1
#
_entry.id   AF-A0A4D7HC55-F1
#
_cell.length_a   1.000
_cell.length_b   1.000
_cell.length_c   1.000
_cell.angle_alpha   90.00
_cell.angle_beta   90.00
_cell.angle_gamma   90.00
#
_symmetry.space_group_name_H-M   'P 1'
#
loop_
_entity.id
_entity.type
_entity.pdbx_description
1 polymer ?
#
loop_
_entity_poly.entity_id
_entity_poly.type
_entity_poly.pdbx_seq_one_letter_code
_entity_poly.pdbx_strand_id
1 'polypeptide(L)'
;MDVPDDLKVAAVASACTVGLSLSLRYGLRVDANLFVRLLPLFVYFVYLFAKDALSETALGETTTWYVVTVAATLAAAVFYAI
;
A
#
# COMPACT_ATOMS: atom_id res chain seq x y z
N MET A 1 24.73 5.66 -1.36
CA MET A 1 23.67 6.55 -1.89
C MET A 1 22.50 6.44 -0.93
N ASP A 2 22.02 7.56 -0.42
CA ASP A 2 20.81 7.59 0.38
C ASP A 2 19.60 7.35 -0.52
N VAL A 3 18.65 6.51 -0.08
CA VAL A 3 17.48 6.14 -0.89
C VAL A 3 16.35 7.13 -0.56
N PRO A 4 15.80 7.86 -1.55
CA PRO A 4 14.71 8.79 -1.30
C PRO A 4 13.53 8.11 -0.61
N ASP A 5 12.94 8.79 0.38
CA ASP A 5 11.82 8.25 1.14
C ASP A 5 10.62 7.89 0.25
N ASP A 6 10.36 8.69 -0.78
CA ASP A 6 9.33 8.40 -1.77
C ASP A 6 9.54 7.05 -2.47
N LEU A 7 10.81 6.71 -2.76
CA LEU A 7 11.16 5.46 -3.43
C LEU A 7 10.96 4.26 -2.50
N LYS A 8 11.21 4.43 -1.21
CA LYS A 8 10.93 3.40 -0.22
C LYS A 8 9.42 3.14 -0.11
N VAL A 9 8.58 4.18 -0.06
CA VAL A 9 7.10 3.98 0.01
C VAL A 9 6.59 3.33 -1.28
N ALA A 10 7.13 3.72 -2.43
CA ALA A 10 6.83 3.09 -3.72
C ALA A 10 7.20 1.59 -3.74
N ALA A 11 8.38 1.25 -3.18
CA ALA A 11 8.84 -0.13 -3.09
C ALA A 11 7.92 -0.98 -2.21
N VAL A 12 7.49 -0.45 -1.06
CA VAL A 12 6.53 -1.15 -0.19
C VAL A 12 5.17 -1.31 -0.86
N ALA A 13 4.64 -0.25 -1.47
CA ALA A 13 3.36 -0.31 -2.18
C ALA A 13 3.37 -1.32 -3.33
N SER A 14 4.41 -1.31 -4.16
CA SER A 14 4.55 -2.27 -5.27
C SER A 14 4.69 -3.71 -4.78
N ALA A 15 5.52 -3.96 -3.75
CA ALA A 15 5.63 -5.28 -3.13
C ALA A 15 4.30 -5.77 -2.56
N CYS A 16 3.56 -4.90 -1.87
CA CYS A 16 2.23 -5.19 -1.34
C CYS A 16 1.20 -5.44 -2.44
N THR A 17 1.18 -4.67 -3.53
CA THR A 17 0.28 -4.89 -4.68
C THR A 17 0.52 -6.25 -5.32
N VAL A 18 1.79 -6.61 -5.57
CA VAL A 18 2.14 -7.91 -6.15
C VAL A 18 1.79 -9.02 -5.17
N GLY A 19 2.19 -8.90 -3.90
CA GLY A 19 1.90 -9.86 -2.86
C GLY A 19 0.41 -10.12 -2.69
N LEU A 20 -0.41 -9.06 -2.58
CA LEU A 20 -1.86 -9.15 -2.48
C LEU A 20 -2.46 -9.82 -3.73
N SER A 21 -1.99 -9.45 -4.92
CA SER A 21 -2.46 -10.02 -6.18
C SER A 21 -2.17 -11.51 -6.30
N LEU A 22 -1.01 -11.94 -5.80
CA LEU A 22 -0.62 -13.35 -5.74
C LEU A 22 -1.42 -14.10 -4.68
N SER A 23 -1.55 -13.55 -3.47
CA SER A 23 -2.30 -14.16 -2.37
C SER A 23 -3.78 -14.36 -2.72
N LEU A 24 -4.43 -13.37 -3.33
CA LEU A 24 -5.83 -13.48 -3.74
C LEU A 24 -6.01 -14.55 -4.83
N ARG A 25 -5.16 -14.53 -5.86
CA ARG A 25 -5.30 -15.44 -7.01
C ARG A 25 -4.88 -16.88 -6.71
N TYR A 26 -3.75 -17.07 -6.02
CA TYR A 26 -3.14 -18.38 -5.80
C TYR A 26 -3.39 -18.95 -4.41
N GLY A 27 -3.49 -18.11 -3.38
CA GLY A 27 -3.80 -18.54 -2.03
C GLY A 27 -5.30 -18.77 -1.82
N LEU A 28 -6.10 -17.74 -2.11
CA LEU A 28 -7.54 -17.73 -1.85
C LEU A 28 -8.40 -18.16 -3.06
N ARG A 29 -7.82 -18.24 -4.26
CA ARG A 29 -8.52 -18.53 -5.53
C ARG A 29 -9.70 -17.58 -5.79
N VAL A 30 -9.59 -16.34 -5.34
CA VAL A 30 -10.58 -15.29 -5.53
C VAL A 30 -10.23 -14.46 -6.75
N ASP A 31 -11.20 -14.26 -7.64
CA ASP A 31 -11.09 -13.30 -8.75
C ASP A 31 -11.49 -11.90 -8.26
N ALA A 32 -10.56 -11.25 -7.55
CA ALA A 32 -10.79 -9.94 -6.98
C ALA A 32 -10.68 -8.85 -8.06
N ASN A 33 -11.59 -7.87 -8.00
CA ASN A 33 -11.62 -6.73 -8.91
C ASN A 33 -10.29 -5.96 -8.91
N LEU A 34 -9.94 -5.35 -10.05
CA LEU A 34 -8.71 -4.60 -10.26
C LEU A 34 -8.51 -3.50 -9.19
N PHE A 35 -9.58 -2.83 -8.77
CA PHE A 35 -9.52 -1.79 -7.74
C PHE A 35 -9.00 -2.30 -6.39
N VAL A 36 -9.34 -3.53 -6.00
CA VAL A 36 -8.85 -4.14 -4.76
C VAL A 36 -7.35 -4.43 -4.86
N ARG A 37 -6.92 -4.95 -6.01
CA ARG A 37 -5.49 -5.26 -6.25
C ARG A 37 -4.64 -4.00 -6.25
N LEU A 38 -5.18 -2.88 -6.73
CA LEU A 38 -4.52 -1.57 -6.79
C LEU A 38 -4.62 -0.78 -5.48
N LEU A 39 -5.29 -1.28 -4.45
CA LEU A 39 -5.43 -0.58 -3.17
C LEU A 39 -4.09 -0.11 -2.56
N PRO A 40 -3.02 -0.92 -2.54
CA PRO A 40 -1.73 -0.49 -1.96
C PRO A 40 -1.08 0.64 -2.78
N LEU A 41 -1.26 0.60 -4.11
CA LEU A 41 -0.82 1.65 -5.04
C LEU A 41 -1.62 2.94 -4.85
N PHE A 42 -2.92 2.84 -4.62
CA PHE A 42 -3.76 4.00 -4.33
C PHE A 42 -3.27 4.74 -3.08
N VAL A 43 -2.92 4.02 -2.01
CA VAL A 43 -2.35 4.61 -0.79
C VAL A 43 -1.05 5.37 -1.09
N TYR A 44 -0.18 4.82 -1.95
CA TYR A 44 1.05 5.52 -2.37
C TYR A 44 0.76 6.81 -3.14
N PHE A 45 -0.24 6.83 -4.02
CA PHE A 45 -0.63 8.07 -4.69
C PHE A 45 -1.15 9.11 -3.70
N VAL A 46 -1.96 8.70 -2.72
CA VAL A 46 -2.41 9.61 -1.66
C VAL A 46 -1.21 10.19 -0.90
N TYR A 47 -0.23 9.36 -0.54
CA TYR A 47 1.02 9.84 0.04
C TYR A 47 1.70 10.90 -0.83
N LEU A 48 1.92 10.62 -2.12
CA LEU A 48 2.61 11.55 -3.01
C LEU A 48 1.92 12.92 -3.11
N PHE A 49 0.60 12.94 -3.15
CA PHE A 49 -0.16 14.20 -3.26
C PHE A 49 -0.34 14.92 -1.93
N ALA A 50 -0.27 14.20 -0.80
CA ALA A 50 -0.59 14.75 0.51
C ALA A 50 0.64 15.03 1.39
N LYS A 51 1.81 14.43 1.11
CA LYS A 51 3.01 14.53 1.97
C LYS A 51 3.44 15.96 2.26
N ASP A 52 3.44 16.84 1.25
CA ASP A 52 3.86 18.23 1.41
C ASP A 52 2.83 19.03 2.22
N ALA A 53 1.54 18.79 2.00
CA ALA A 53 0.46 19.43 2.75
C ALA A 53 0.38 18.95 4.21
N LEU A 54 0.87 17.74 4.50
CA LEU A 54 0.79 17.09 5.81
C LEU A 54 2.12 17.09 6.56
N SER A 55 3.15 17.76 6.03
CA SER A 55 4.52 17.71 6.57
C SER A 55 4.63 18.15 8.04
N GLU A 56 3.75 19.03 8.51
CA GLU A 56 3.70 19.47 9.92
C GLU A 56 2.92 18.53 10.85
N THR A 57 2.38 17.43 10.33
CA THR A 57 1.56 16.47 11.07
C THR A 57 2.24 15.09 11.14
N ALA A 58 1.71 14.18 11.96
CA ALA A 58 2.15 12.79 12.00
C ALA A 58 1.97 12.04 10.65
N LEU A 59 1.14 12.57 9.74
CA LEU A 59 0.97 12.08 8.38
C LEU A 59 2.06 12.60 7.43
N GLY A 60 2.95 13.49 7.87
CA GLY A 60 4.15 13.88 7.13
C GLY A 60 5.26 12.83 7.21
N GLU A 61 5.22 11.94 8.21
CA GLU A 61 6.26 10.94 8.42
C GLU A 61 6.12 9.78 7.44
N THR A 62 7.20 9.47 6.72
CA THR A 62 7.27 8.36 5.75
C THR A 62 6.92 7.02 6.40
N THR A 63 7.28 6.82 7.67
CA THR A 63 7.00 5.59 8.42
C THR A 63 5.51 5.28 8.47
N THR A 64 4.69 6.32 8.71
CA THR A 64 3.24 6.22 8.78
C THR A 64 2.67 5.62 7.51
N TRP A 65 3.18 6.03 6.35
CA TRP A 65 2.67 5.55 5.07
C TRP A 65 3.05 4.09 4.77
N TYR A 66 4.22 3.60 5.23
CA TYR A 66 4.49 2.15 5.17
C TYR A 66 3.44 1.35 5.93
N VAL A 67 3.18 1.79 7.17
CA VAL A 67 2.25 1.10 8.07
C VAL A 67 0.84 1.13 7.48
N VAL A 68 0.39 2.28 6.97
CA VAL A 68 -0.93 2.42 6.32
C VAL A 68 -1.03 1.53 5.08
N THR A 69 -0.02 1.49 4.21
CA THR A 69 -0.02 0.63 3.02
C THR A 69 -0.09 -0.85 3.40
N VAL A 70 0.72 -1.29 4.35
CA VAL A 70 0.71 -2.68 4.83
C VAL A 70 -0.63 -3.01 5.49
N ALA A 71 -1.15 -2.14 6.35
CA ALA A 71 -2.43 -2.33 7.01
C ALA A 71 -3.59 -2.42 6.02
N ALA A 72 -3.65 -1.54 5.01
CA ALA A 72 -4.65 -1.58 3.95
C ALA A 72 -4.58 -2.89 3.15
N THR A 73 -3.37 -3.35 2.86
CA THR A 73 -3.12 -4.61 2.15
C THR A 73 -3.63 -5.81 2.95
N LEU A 74 -3.31 -5.87 4.24
CA LEU A 74 -3.77 -6.94 5.14
C LEU A 74 -5.28 -6.89 5.33
N ALA A 75 -5.87 -5.69 5.49
CA ALA A 75 -7.31 -5.53 5.60
C ALA A 75 -8.04 -6.06 4.36
N ALA A 76 -7.53 -5.76 3.15
CA ALA A 76 -8.06 -6.31 1.92
C ALA A 76 -7.92 -7.84 1.87
N ALA A 77 -6.76 -8.39 2.22
CA ALA A 77 -6.56 -9.83 2.24
C ALA A 77 -7.49 -10.55 3.23
N VAL A 78 -7.65 -10.00 4.45
CA VAL A 78 -8.52 -10.55 5.50
C VAL A 78 -9.99 -10.47 5.08
N PHE A 79 -10.42 -9.36 4.47
CA PHE A 79 -11.80 -9.21 3.97
C PHE A 79 -12.20 -10.31 2.99
N TYR A 80 -11.25 -10.80 2.17
CA TYR A 80 -11.48 -11.90 1.23
C TYR A 80 -11.18 -13.30 1.79
N ALA A 81 -10.64 -13.39 3.00
CA ALA A 81 -10.34 -14.65 3.67
C ALA A 81 -11.46 -15.14 4.60
N ILE A 82 -12.40 -14.26 4.93
CA ILE A 82 -13.60 -14.53 5.75
C ILE A 82 -14.77 -14.82 4.82
#